data_AF-A0AA43UK46-F1
#
_entry.id   AF-A0AA43UK46-F1
#
_cell.length_a   1.000
_cell.length_b   1.000
_cell.length_c   1.000
_cell.angle_alpha   90.00
_cell.angle_beta   90.00
_cell.angle_gamma   90.00
#
_symmetry.space_group_name_H-M   'P 1'
#
loop_
_entity.id
_entity.type
_entity.pdbx_description
1 polymer ?
#
loop_
_entity_poly.entity_id
_entity_poly.type
_entity_poly.pdbx_seq_one_letter_code
_entity_poly.pdbx_strand_id
1 'polypeptide(L)'
;MVKVTAGHDALGDFAPKFAELNDDILFGEVWSREDELSLRDRSLITVTTLIASGITDGSLRFHMENARRNGITKEEMAEAITHIAFYAGWPKAWAAFAVAKDVYQE
;
A
#
# COMPACT_ATOMS: atom_id res chain seq x y z
N MET A 1 -4.03 -13.09 6.66
CA MET A 1 -3.14 -12.72 5.52
C MET A 1 -2.28 -13.91 5.04
N VAL A 2 -1.87 -13.96 3.76
CA VAL A 2 -0.87 -14.94 3.26
C VAL A 2 0.53 -14.54 3.76
N LYS A 3 1.36 -15.52 4.14
CA LYS A 3 2.73 -15.25 4.61
C LYS A 3 3.56 -14.54 3.53
N VAL A 4 4.19 -13.44 3.89
CA VAL A 4 5.12 -12.67 3.03
C VAL A 4 6.55 -13.09 3.36
N THR A 5 7.35 -13.42 2.34
CA THR A 5 8.77 -13.84 2.49
C THR A 5 9.73 -13.00 1.65
N ALA A 6 9.23 -11.96 0.99
CA ALA A 6 10.02 -11.18 0.03
C ALA A 6 11.23 -10.50 0.67
N GLY A 7 11.15 -10.13 1.95
CA GLY A 7 12.28 -9.57 2.69
C GLY A 7 13.40 -10.58 2.82
N HIS A 8 13.11 -11.78 3.33
CA HIS A 8 14.09 -12.86 3.45
C HIS A 8 14.65 -13.29 2.11
N ASP A 9 13.80 -13.46 1.10
CA ASP A 9 14.20 -13.95 -0.21
C ASP A 9 15.13 -12.96 -0.94
N ALA A 10 14.90 -11.65 -0.80
CA ALA A 10 15.68 -10.63 -1.51
C ALA A 10 16.84 -10.04 -0.70
N LEU A 11 16.70 -9.96 0.63
CA LEU A 11 17.62 -9.22 1.51
C LEU A 11 18.19 -10.06 2.65
N GLY A 12 17.88 -11.35 2.72
CA GLY A 12 18.30 -12.23 3.82
C GLY A 12 19.81 -12.20 4.10
N ASP A 13 20.65 -12.19 3.05
CA ASP A 13 22.11 -12.14 3.22
C ASP A 13 22.64 -10.71 3.38
N PHE A 14 22.05 -9.74 2.67
CA PHE A 14 22.55 -8.36 2.61
C PHE A 14 22.13 -7.52 3.82
N ALA A 15 20.88 -7.64 4.22
CA ALA A 15 20.28 -6.88 5.33
C ALA A 15 19.34 -7.81 6.15
N PRO A 16 19.87 -8.86 6.79
CA PRO A 16 19.09 -9.90 7.46
C PRO A 16 18.08 -9.35 8.47
N LYS A 17 18.46 -8.33 9.24
CA LYS A 17 17.54 -7.75 10.22
C LYS A 17 16.40 -6.98 9.57
N PHE A 18 16.64 -6.32 8.44
CA PHE A 18 15.58 -5.62 7.72
C PHE A 18 14.59 -6.63 7.10
N ALA A 19 15.12 -7.72 6.52
CA ALA A 19 14.32 -8.83 6.03
C ALA A 19 13.39 -9.42 7.11
N GLU A 20 13.95 -9.73 8.29
CA GLU A 20 13.21 -10.22 9.46
C GLU A 20 12.10 -9.23 9.88
N LEU A 21 12.43 -7.94 10.03
CA LEU A 21 11.44 -6.93 10.43
C LEU A 21 10.32 -6.77 9.40
N ASN A 22 10.61 -6.92 8.11
CA ASN A 22 9.62 -6.85 7.05
C ASN A 22 8.66 -8.05 7.08
N ASP A 23 9.22 -9.26 7.10
CA ASP A 23 8.42 -10.47 6.91
C ASP A 23 7.73 -10.89 8.21
N ASP A 24 8.48 -10.93 9.31
CA ASP A 24 8.00 -11.47 10.58
C ASP A 24 7.21 -10.42 11.36
N ILE A 25 7.71 -9.18 11.46
CA ILE A 25 7.06 -8.16 12.30
C ILE A 25 6.00 -7.37 11.51
N LEU A 26 6.37 -6.75 10.40
CA LEU A 26 5.43 -5.91 9.65
C LEU A 26 4.27 -6.76 9.11
N PHE A 27 4.54 -7.78 8.29
CA PHE A 27 3.49 -8.61 7.72
C PHE A 27 3.02 -9.72 8.65
N GLY A 28 3.94 -10.42 9.33
CA GLY A 28 3.60 -11.51 10.24
C GLY A 28 2.84 -11.10 11.49
N GLU A 29 3.08 -9.90 12.02
CA GLU A 29 2.37 -9.40 13.21
C GLU A 29 1.45 -8.22 12.90
N VAL A 30 1.97 -7.07 12.47
CA VAL A 30 1.20 -5.81 12.44
C VAL A 30 0.04 -5.85 11.44
N TRP A 31 0.28 -6.32 10.22
CA TRP A 31 -0.77 -6.48 9.22
C TRP A 31 -1.75 -7.61 9.55
N SER A 32 -1.30 -8.61 10.32
CA SER A 32 -2.11 -9.76 10.72
C SER A 32 -3.08 -9.48 11.88
N ARG A 33 -3.01 -8.29 12.50
CA ARG A 33 -3.97 -7.81 13.52
C ARG A 33 -5.30 -7.35 12.89
N GLU A 34 -5.95 -8.25 12.16
CA GLU A 34 -7.17 -8.00 11.38
C GLU A 34 -8.41 -7.79 12.25
N ASP A 35 -8.44 -8.36 13.47
CA ASP A 35 -9.54 -8.21 14.43
C ASP A 35 -9.71 -6.75 14.92
N GLU A 36 -8.64 -5.95 14.88
CA GLU A 36 -8.63 -4.56 15.35
C GLU A 36 -8.84 -3.55 14.21
N LEU A 37 -8.27 -3.84 13.04
CA LEU A 37 -8.42 -3.02 11.84
C LEU A 37 -8.25 -3.93 10.61
N SER A 38 -9.25 -3.91 9.75
CA SER A 38 -9.32 -4.79 8.59
C SER A 38 -8.14 -4.57 7.62
N LEU A 39 -7.78 -5.61 6.86
CA LEU A 39 -6.79 -5.46 5.77
C LEU A 39 -7.21 -4.41 4.75
N ARG A 40 -8.53 -4.27 4.50
CA ARG A 40 -9.08 -3.24 3.62
C ARG A 40 -8.68 -1.84 4.09
N ASP A 41 -8.94 -1.53 5.36
CA ASP A 41 -8.69 -0.19 5.90
C ASP A 41 -7.19 0.08 6.08
N ARG A 42 -6.41 -0.94 6.49
CA ARG A 42 -4.94 -0.86 6.52
C ARG A 42 -4.36 -0.56 5.15
N SER A 43 -4.87 -1.20 4.10
CA SER A 43 -4.48 -0.91 2.73
C SER A 43 -4.82 0.52 2.32
N LEU A 44 -6.02 1.01 2.64
CA LEU A 44 -6.41 2.39 2.33
C LEU A 44 -5.49 3.41 3.01
N ILE A 45 -5.20 3.21 4.29
CA ILE A 45 -4.30 4.08 5.06
C ILE A 45 -2.90 4.06 4.47
N THR A 46 -2.39 2.86 4.12
CA THR A 46 -1.05 2.73 3.55
C THR A 46 -0.95 3.44 2.20
N VAL A 47 -1.91 3.23 1.30
CA VAL A 47 -1.95 3.89 -0.01
C VAL A 47 -2.00 5.41 0.13
N THR A 48 -2.91 5.92 0.95
CA THR A 48 -3.03 7.38 1.16
C THR A 48 -1.78 7.98 1.82
N THR A 49 -1.11 7.26 2.73
CA THR A 49 0.14 7.69 3.35
C THR A 49 1.30 7.76 2.34
N LEU A 50 1.41 6.78 1.43
CA LEU A 50 2.41 6.78 0.36
C LEU A 50 2.20 7.98 -0.58
N ILE A 51 0.96 8.20 -1.01
CA ILE A 51 0.60 9.37 -1.84
C ILE A 51 0.93 10.66 -1.10
N ALA A 52 0.58 10.78 0.18
CA ALA A 52 0.87 11.96 0.99
C ALA A 52 2.37 12.24 1.10
N SER A 53 3.18 11.18 1.13
CA SER A 53 4.65 11.26 1.17
C SER A 53 5.28 11.54 -0.19
N GLY A 54 4.49 11.60 -1.27
CA GLY A 54 4.98 11.80 -2.64
C GLY A 54 5.59 10.54 -3.26
N ILE A 55 5.34 9.37 -2.68
CA ILE A 55 5.81 8.08 -3.18
C ILE A 55 4.80 7.57 -4.20
N THR A 56 5.19 7.56 -5.47
CA THR A 56 4.36 7.10 -6.60
C THR A 56 5.08 6.08 -7.48
N ASP A 57 6.09 5.40 -6.94
CA ASP A 57 6.85 4.36 -7.63
C ASP A 57 6.17 2.97 -7.49
N GLY A 58 6.93 1.89 -7.74
CA GLY A 58 6.46 0.52 -7.63
C GLY A 58 5.82 0.16 -6.27
N SER A 59 6.21 0.85 -5.20
CA SER A 59 5.63 0.67 -3.86
C SER A 59 4.15 1.05 -3.86
N LEU A 60 3.80 2.19 -4.47
CA LEU A 60 2.40 2.64 -4.54
C LEU A 60 1.55 1.66 -5.36
N ARG A 61 2.08 1.18 -6.50
CA ARG A 61 1.41 0.18 -7.33
C ARG A 61 1.13 -1.09 -6.54
N PHE A 62 2.14 -1.64 -5.86
CA PHE A 62 2.00 -2.85 -5.04
C PHE A 62 0.91 -2.70 -3.98
N HIS A 63 0.91 -1.59 -3.24
CA HIS A 63 -0.09 -1.35 -2.20
C HIS A 63 -1.48 -1.05 -2.76
N MET A 64 -1.61 -0.41 -3.93
CA MET A 64 -2.90 -0.23 -4.61
C MET A 64 -3.48 -1.56 -5.12
N GLU A 65 -2.64 -2.44 -5.67
CA GLU A 65 -3.08 -3.79 -6.07
C GLU A 65 -3.57 -4.60 -4.87
N ASN A 66 -2.86 -4.52 -3.74
CA ASN A 66 -3.30 -5.17 -2.50
C ASN A 66 -4.58 -4.54 -1.94
N ALA A 67 -4.71 -3.21 -1.99
CA ALA A 67 -5.94 -2.51 -1.62
C ALA A 67 -7.15 -3.02 -2.43
N ARG A 68 -6.99 -3.15 -3.75
CA ARG A 68 -8.00 -3.72 -4.64
C ARG A 68 -8.33 -5.16 -4.28
N ARG A 69 -7.31 -6.01 -4.05
CA ARG A 69 -7.50 -7.42 -3.62
C ARG A 69 -8.24 -7.52 -2.28
N ASN A 70 -8.01 -6.55 -1.38
CA ASN A 70 -8.66 -6.44 -0.08
C ASN A 70 -10.03 -5.75 -0.13
N GLY A 71 -10.57 -5.48 -1.33
CA GLY A 71 -11.95 -5.06 -1.51
C GLY A 71 -12.17 -3.55 -1.60
N ILE A 72 -11.13 -2.73 -1.77
CA ILE A 72 -11.32 -1.31 -2.14
C ILE A 72 -11.74 -1.24 -3.60
N THR A 73 -12.87 -0.58 -3.88
CA THR A 73 -13.36 -0.44 -5.26
C THR A 73 -12.61 0.66 -6.02
N LYS A 74 -12.77 0.69 -7.34
CA LYS A 74 -12.26 1.77 -8.20
C LYS A 74 -12.78 3.13 -7.74
N GLU A 75 -14.08 3.20 -7.44
CA GLU A 75 -14.77 4.41 -7.01
C GLU A 75 -14.23 4.89 -5.66
N GLU A 76 -14.08 3.99 -4.69
CA GLU A 76 -13.52 4.32 -3.38
C GLU A 76 -12.07 4.79 -3.47
N MET A 77 -11.25 4.17 -4.33
CA MET A 77 -9.87 4.60 -4.56
C MET A 77 -9.82 5.99 -5.22
N ALA A 78 -10.65 6.22 -6.25
CA ALA A 78 -10.73 7.51 -6.93
C ALA A 78 -11.19 8.62 -5.96
N GLU A 79 -12.19 8.36 -5.13
CA GLU A 79 -12.65 9.29 -4.09
C GLU A 79 -11.58 9.55 -3.05
N ALA A 80 -10.87 8.51 -2.58
CA ALA A 80 -9.77 8.67 -1.64
C ALA A 80 -8.66 9.58 -2.20
N ILE A 81 -8.19 9.32 -3.43
CA ILE A 81 -7.18 10.13 -4.12
C ILE A 81 -7.67 11.56 -4.35
N THR A 82 -8.95 11.74 -4.68
CA THR A 82 -9.55 13.08 -4.82
C THR A 82 -9.54 13.82 -3.48
N HIS A 83 -9.90 13.13 -2.39
CA HIS A 83 -9.92 13.71 -1.06
C HIS A 83 -8.52 14.13 -0.60
N ILE A 84 -7.52 13.26 -0.75
CA ILE A 84 -6.13 13.58 -0.35
C ILE A 84 -5.52 14.73 -1.17
N ALA A 85 -5.99 15.01 -2.40
CA ALA A 85 -5.51 16.15 -3.19
C ALA A 85 -5.60 17.48 -2.43
N PHE A 86 -6.64 17.65 -1.59
CA PHE A 86 -6.86 18.84 -0.77
C PHE A 86 -5.95 18.93 0.45
N TYR A 87 -5.46 17.79 0.96
CA TYR A 87 -4.67 17.73 2.20
C TYR A 87 -3.17 17.54 1.95
N ALA A 88 -2.79 16.85 0.87
CA ALA A 88 -1.39 16.56 0.54
C ALA A 88 -0.90 17.23 -0.75
N GLY A 89 -1.79 17.89 -1.49
CA GLY A 89 -1.47 18.69 -2.66
C GLY A 89 -1.81 18.01 -4.00
N TRP A 90 -2.29 18.82 -4.93
CA TRP A 90 -2.75 18.40 -6.26
C TRP A 90 -1.75 17.58 -7.08
N PRO A 91 -0.44 17.94 -7.14
CA PRO A 91 0.52 17.19 -7.94
C PRO A 91 0.69 15.73 -7.49
N LYS A 92 0.59 15.47 -6.17
CA LYS A 92 0.72 14.11 -5.62
C LYS A 92 -0.49 13.25 -6.00
N ALA A 93 -1.69 13.81 -5.92
CA ALA A 93 -2.91 13.14 -6.37
C ALA A 93 -2.87 12.85 -7.88
N TRP A 94 -2.43 13.82 -8.69
CA TRP A 94 -2.30 13.65 -10.13
C TRP A 94 -1.36 12.49 -10.51
N ALA A 95 -0.19 12.43 -9.87
CA ALA A 95 0.75 11.34 -10.07
C ALA A 95 0.19 9.98 -9.60
N ALA A 96 -0.57 9.96 -8.48
CA ALA A 96 -1.21 8.75 -8.00
C ALA A 96 -2.31 8.22 -8.94
N PHE A 97 -3.06 9.11 -9.60
CA PHE A 97 -4.09 8.71 -10.57
C PHE A 97 -3.51 7.92 -11.75
N ALA A 98 -2.31 8.26 -12.23
CA ALA A 98 -1.66 7.49 -13.29
C ALA A 98 -1.46 6.02 -12.88
N VAL A 99 -1.07 5.77 -11.62
CA VAL A 99 -0.92 4.41 -11.08
C VAL A 99 -2.27 3.74 -10.87
N ALA A 100 -3.26 4.46 -10.33
CA ALA A 100 -4.59 3.93 -10.07
C ALA A 100 -5.28 3.46 -11.35
N LYS A 101 -5.19 4.26 -12.42
CA LYS A 101 -5.69 3.92 -13.75
C LYS A 101 -5.17 2.57 -14.24
N ASP A 102 -3.86 2.35 -14.18
CA ASP A 102 -3.27 1.06 -14.57
C ASP A 102 -3.74 -0.11 -13.69
N VAL A 103 -3.79 0.09 -12.36
CA VAL A 103 -4.17 -0.97 -11.40
C VAL A 103 -5.63 -1.39 -11.56
N TYR A 104 -6.52 -0.45 -11.89
CA TYR A 104 -7.94 -0.71 -12.10
C TYR A 104 -8.32 -0.91 -13.58
N GLN A 105 -7.33 -0.93 -14.49
CA GLN A 105 -7.48 -1.19 -15.93
C GLN A 105 -8.32 -0.13 -16.69
N GLU A 106 -7.99 1.16 -16.49
CA GLU A 106 -8.67 2.34 -17.06
C GLU A 106 -7.71 3.38 -17.64
#